data_AF-V8C8W5-F1
#
_entry.id   AF-V8C8W5-F1
#
_cell.length_a   1.000
_cell.length_b   1.000
_cell.length_c   1.000
_cell.angle_alpha   90.00
_cell.angle_beta   90.00
_cell.angle_gamma   90.00
#
_symmetry.space_group_name_H-M   'P 1'
#
loop_
_entity.id
_entity.type
_entity.pdbx_description
1 polymer ?
#
loop_
_entity_poly.entity_id
_entity_poly.type
_entity_poly.pdbx_seq_one_letter_code
_entity_poly.pdbx_strand_id
1 'polypeptide(L)'
;MELEKEIIKEVLRRAENENIQDIKDSWDMRGFIGRKKKEIAEEIKSYKQEILTYQDELKGLRKELTEGKNTIEDLESQKQKLQEEITQLTQDLIVEKAKSGVKAEQKKVLESRQKLLPAALKSVQIYLKDGSVAKAKPAQKLFSEDIYKKYRVELKENHILKTQLSELELENKRLSIELRDFYAELMLEGMDTTQNQKQESKESLLEKSENTTKKEKLTAKSSQVIDSQGEFIATQEDISEFKQMLKAQKEKKSKK
;
A
#
# COMPACT_ATOMS: atom_id res chain seq x y z
N MET A 1 -58.29 -36.85 -51.90
CA MET A 1 -59.72 -37.07 -52.16
C MET A 1 -60.37 -38.15 -51.30
N GLU A 2 -59.88 -39.40 -51.23
CA GLU A 2 -60.52 -40.42 -50.36
C GLU A 2 -60.31 -40.14 -48.86
N LEU A 3 -59.10 -39.74 -48.46
CA LEU A 3 -58.76 -39.39 -47.07
C LEU A 3 -59.58 -38.20 -46.54
N GLU A 4 -59.80 -37.19 -47.39
CA GLU A 4 -60.62 -36.01 -47.05
C GLU A 4 -62.10 -36.39 -46.91
N LYS A 5 -62.60 -37.31 -47.74
CA LYS A 5 -63.97 -37.83 -47.63
C LYS A 5 -64.17 -38.66 -46.36
N GLU A 6 -63.17 -39.43 -45.94
CA GLU A 6 -63.19 -40.16 -44.66
C GLU A 6 -63.18 -39.21 -43.45
N ILE A 7 -62.32 -38.19 -43.46
CA ILE A 7 -62.28 -37.17 -42.39
C ILE A 7 -63.61 -36.43 -42.28
N ILE A 8 -64.22 -36.04 -43.40
CA ILE A 8 -65.51 -35.34 -43.40
C ILE A 8 -66.63 -36.26 -42.87
N LYS A 9 -66.64 -37.55 -43.25
CA LYS A 9 -67.60 -38.53 -42.71
C LYS A 9 -67.44 -38.73 -41.20
N GLU A 10 -66.20 -38.81 -40.72
CA GLU A 10 -65.89 -38.97 -39.30
C GLU A 10 -66.32 -37.74 -38.48
N VAL A 11 -66.13 -36.53 -39.03
CA VAL A 11 -66.58 -35.27 -38.41
C VAL A 11 -68.11 -35.18 -38.36
N LEU A 12 -68.81 -35.55 -39.45
CA LEU A 12 -70.28 -35.60 -39.49
C LEU A 12 -70.85 -36.57 -38.45
N ARG A 13 -70.24 -37.76 -38.33
CA ARG A 13 -70.69 -38.78 -37.38
C ARG A 13 -70.52 -38.38 -35.92
N ARG A 14 -69.50 -37.56 -35.61
CA ARG A 14 -69.32 -36.99 -34.26
C ARG A 14 -70.27 -35.82 -34.01
N ALA A 15 -70.49 -34.96 -35.01
CA ALA A 15 -71.42 -33.84 -34.92
C ALA A 15 -72.88 -34.28 -34.71
N GLU A 16 -73.26 -35.47 -35.19
CA GLU A 16 -74.59 -36.07 -34.92
C GLU A 16 -74.76 -36.59 -33.48
N ASN A 17 -73.67 -36.82 -32.74
CA ASN A 17 -73.68 -37.37 -31.38
C ASN A 17 -73.40 -36.34 -30.29
N GLU A 18 -72.98 -35.13 -30.64
CA GLU A 18 -72.68 -34.03 -29.71
C GLU A 18 -73.87 -33.05 -29.63
N ASN A 19 -74.11 -32.49 -28.45
CA ASN A 19 -75.16 -31.48 -28.27
C ASN A 19 -74.78 -30.21 -29.04
N ILE A 20 -75.73 -29.56 -29.73
CA ILE A 20 -75.50 -28.33 -30.50
C ILE A 20 -74.85 -27.23 -29.63
N GLN A 21 -75.17 -27.24 -28.33
CA GLN A 21 -74.57 -26.34 -27.35
C GLN A 21 -73.05 -26.61 -27.17
N ASP A 22 -72.61 -27.86 -27.13
CA ASP A 22 -71.21 -28.24 -26.95
C ASP A 22 -70.36 -27.84 -28.18
N ILE A 23 -70.94 -27.94 -29.38
CA ILE A 23 -70.32 -27.48 -30.63
C ILE A 23 -70.14 -25.95 -30.59
N LYS A 24 -71.15 -25.20 -30.15
CA LYS A 24 -71.07 -23.74 -30.01
C LYS A 24 -70.03 -23.32 -28.97
N ASP A 25 -70.03 -23.95 -27.81
CA ASP A 25 -69.06 -23.70 -26.74
C ASP A 25 -67.62 -24.01 -27.19
N SER A 26 -67.44 -25.06 -28.02
CA SER A 26 -66.14 -25.39 -28.62
C SER A 26 -65.65 -24.33 -29.61
N TRP A 27 -66.55 -23.72 -30.39
CA TRP A 27 -66.23 -22.60 -31.29
C TRP A 27 -65.89 -21.32 -30.51
N ASP A 28 -66.64 -21.01 -29.46
CA ASP A 28 -66.38 -19.87 -28.59
C ASP A 28 -65.04 -20.03 -27.84
N MET A 29 -64.74 -21.24 -27.37
CA MET A 29 -63.45 -21.59 -26.75
C MET A 29 -62.29 -21.46 -27.75
N ARG A 30 -62.46 -21.91 -28.99
CA ARG A 30 -61.44 -21.70 -30.04
C ARG A 30 -61.20 -20.20 -30.29
N GLY A 31 -62.25 -19.39 -30.30
CA GLY A 31 -62.14 -17.94 -30.41
C GLY A 31 -61.39 -17.31 -29.23
N PHE A 32 -61.70 -17.74 -28.00
CA PHE A 32 -61.01 -17.30 -26.79
C PHE A 32 -59.52 -17.69 -26.80
N ILE A 33 -59.21 -18.94 -27.13
CA ILE A 33 -57.82 -19.42 -27.26
C ILE A 33 -57.09 -18.64 -28.34
N GLY A 34 -57.75 -18.34 -29.47
CA GLY A 34 -57.18 -17.52 -30.54
C GLY A 34 -56.83 -16.10 -30.09
N ARG A 35 -57.70 -15.45 -29.31
CA ARG A 35 -57.44 -14.13 -28.72
C ARG A 35 -56.29 -14.19 -27.71
N LYS A 36 -56.32 -15.14 -26.77
CA LYS A 36 -55.26 -15.33 -25.77
C LYS A 36 -53.91 -15.64 -26.39
N LYS A 37 -53.88 -16.43 -27.47
CA LYS A 37 -52.64 -16.71 -28.22
C LYS A 37 -52.06 -15.45 -28.88
N LYS A 38 -52.92 -14.53 -29.37
CA LYS A 38 -52.46 -13.24 -29.92
C LYS A 38 -51.92 -12.33 -28.83
N GLU A 39 -52.63 -12.21 -27.71
CA GLU A 39 -52.22 -11.43 -26.54
C GLU A 39 -50.85 -11.90 -26.01
N ILE A 40 -50.68 -13.20 -25.78
CA ILE A 40 -49.39 -13.78 -25.38
C ILE A 40 -48.29 -13.52 -26.42
N ALA A 41 -48.62 -13.58 -27.72
CA ALA A 41 -47.64 -13.30 -28.77
C ALA A 41 -47.21 -11.83 -28.80
N GLU A 42 -48.09 -10.90 -28.44
CA GLU A 42 -47.79 -9.47 -28.29
C GLU A 42 -46.95 -9.21 -27.04
N GLU A 43 -47.30 -9.82 -25.90
CA GLU A 43 -46.51 -9.74 -24.66
C GLU A 43 -45.09 -10.27 -24.87
N ILE A 44 -44.94 -11.44 -25.50
CA ILE A 44 -43.62 -12.00 -25.83
C ILE A 44 -42.81 -11.04 -26.72
N LYS A 45 -43.46 -10.34 -27.66
CA LYS A 45 -42.76 -9.34 -28.49
C LYS A 45 -42.34 -8.13 -27.66
N SER A 46 -43.20 -7.63 -26.77
CA SER A 46 -42.87 -6.52 -25.85
C SER A 46 -41.67 -6.89 -24.98
N TYR A 47 -41.72 -8.03 -24.31
CA TYR A 47 -40.62 -8.48 -23.45
C TYR A 47 -39.32 -8.70 -24.22
N LYS A 48 -39.39 -9.20 -25.46
CA LYS A 48 -38.19 -9.31 -26.31
C LYS A 48 -37.59 -7.95 -26.63
N GLN A 49 -38.41 -6.94 -26.90
CA GLN A 49 -37.94 -5.58 -27.15
C GLN A 49 -37.32 -4.97 -25.89
N GLU A 50 -37.97 -5.12 -24.73
CA GLU A 50 -37.45 -4.66 -23.43
C GLU A 50 -36.12 -5.34 -23.08
N ILE A 51 -35.99 -6.65 -23.32
CA ILE A 51 -34.72 -7.35 -23.10
C ILE A 51 -33.61 -6.78 -23.99
N LEU A 52 -33.92 -6.44 -25.25
CA LEU A 52 -32.94 -5.85 -26.16
C LEU A 52 -32.54 -4.44 -25.73
N THR A 53 -33.49 -3.61 -25.30
CA THR A 53 -33.18 -2.27 -24.79
C THR A 53 -32.31 -2.34 -23.54
N TYR A 54 -32.65 -3.22 -22.58
CA TYR A 54 -31.83 -3.42 -21.39
C TYR A 54 -30.43 -3.97 -21.70
N GLN A 55 -30.30 -4.83 -22.72
CA GLN A 55 -28.99 -5.29 -23.16
C GLN A 55 -28.13 -4.17 -23.73
N ASP A 56 -28.72 -3.24 -24.47
CA ASP A 56 -28.01 -2.10 -25.05
C ASP A 56 -27.68 -1.05 -23.99
N GLU A 57 -28.58 -0.78 -23.05
CA GLU A 57 -28.30 0.04 -21.86
C GLU A 57 -27.14 -0.53 -21.05
N LEU A 58 -27.13 -1.85 -20.81
CA LEU A 58 -26.05 -2.52 -20.09
C LEU A 58 -24.70 -2.44 -20.84
N LYS A 59 -24.71 -2.48 -22.17
CA LYS A 59 -23.49 -2.23 -22.97
C LYS A 59 -23.03 -0.78 -22.83
N GLY A 60 -23.94 0.18 -22.80
CA GLY A 60 -23.65 1.60 -22.55
C GLY A 60 -22.98 1.79 -21.20
N LEU A 61 -23.61 1.32 -20.13
CA LEU A 61 -23.08 1.38 -18.76
C LEU A 61 -21.71 0.69 -18.63
N ARG A 62 -21.49 -0.43 -19.33
CA ARG A 62 -20.18 -1.09 -19.34
C ARG A 62 -19.10 -0.22 -19.99
N LYS A 63 -19.42 0.50 -21.07
CA LYS A 63 -18.48 1.43 -21.71
C LYS A 63 -18.16 2.60 -20.79
N GLU A 64 -19.18 3.23 -20.21
CA GLU A 64 -19.00 4.32 -19.23
C GLU A 64 -18.17 3.87 -18.03
N LEU A 65 -18.38 2.64 -17.54
CA LEU A 65 -17.59 2.07 -16.45
C LEU A 65 -16.12 1.84 -16.86
N THR A 66 -15.85 1.38 -18.09
CA THR A 66 -14.48 1.24 -18.58
C THR A 66 -13.80 2.60 -18.79
N GLU A 67 -14.52 3.58 -19.33
CA GLU A 67 -14.02 4.94 -19.51
C GLU A 67 -13.72 5.59 -18.15
N GLY A 68 -14.64 5.47 -17.19
CA GLY A 68 -14.45 5.93 -15.82
C GLY A 68 -13.22 5.29 -15.16
N LYS A 69 -13.03 3.98 -15.31
CA LYS A 69 -11.83 3.29 -14.81
C LYS A 69 -10.54 3.84 -15.42
N ASN A 70 -10.50 4.02 -16.74
CA ASN A 70 -9.32 4.57 -17.41
C ASN A 70 -9.03 6.00 -16.91
N THR A 71 -10.06 6.84 -16.71
CA THR A 71 -9.85 8.19 -16.16
C THR A 71 -9.32 8.18 -14.73
N ILE A 72 -9.73 7.21 -13.91
CA ILE A 72 -9.20 7.04 -12.55
C ILE A 72 -7.72 6.62 -12.61
N GLU A 73 -7.37 5.64 -13.44
CA GLU A 73 -5.98 5.21 -13.63
C GLU A 73 -5.09 6.36 -14.12
N ASP A 74 -5.58 7.17 -15.06
CA ASP A 74 -4.86 8.34 -15.56
C ASP A 74 -4.64 9.38 -14.44
N LEU A 75 -5.68 9.69 -13.65
CA LEU A 75 -5.59 10.64 -12.53
C LEU A 75 -4.68 10.12 -11.42
N GLU A 76 -4.70 8.82 -11.11
CA GLU A 76 -3.78 8.20 -10.16
C GLU A 76 -2.33 8.30 -10.64
N SER A 77 -2.08 8.08 -11.92
CA SER A 77 -0.73 8.24 -12.50
C SER A 77 -0.23 9.69 -12.41
N GLN A 78 -1.11 10.68 -12.62
CA GLN A 78 -0.77 12.09 -12.48
C GLN A 78 -0.50 12.47 -11.03
N LYS A 79 -1.33 11.97 -10.10
CA LYS A 79 -1.14 12.17 -8.67
C LYS A 79 0.21 11.64 -8.20
N GLN A 80 0.60 10.44 -8.65
CA GLN A 80 1.91 9.86 -8.31
C GLN A 80 3.05 10.74 -8.82
N LYS A 81 3.01 11.18 -10.08
CA LYS A 81 4.04 12.08 -10.65
C LYS A 81 4.17 13.40 -9.88
N LEU A 82 3.04 14.03 -9.56
CA LEU A 82 3.04 15.28 -8.79
C LEU A 82 3.56 15.06 -7.36
N GLN A 83 3.23 13.92 -6.75
CA GLN A 83 3.73 13.57 -5.42
C GLN A 83 5.25 13.36 -5.44
N GLU A 84 5.78 12.68 -6.46
CA GLU A 84 7.23 12.56 -6.68
C GLU A 84 7.89 13.93 -6.88
N GLU A 85 7.32 14.80 -7.70
CA GLU A 85 7.84 16.17 -7.91
C GLU A 85 7.85 16.99 -6.60
N ILE A 86 6.79 16.91 -5.78
CA ILE A 86 6.76 17.54 -4.46
C ILE A 86 7.86 16.98 -3.56
N THR A 87 8.09 15.67 -3.55
CA THR A 87 9.17 15.07 -2.75
C THR A 87 10.55 15.52 -3.20
N GLN A 88 10.78 15.67 -4.50
CA GLN A 88 12.03 16.18 -5.05
C GLN A 88 12.23 17.66 -4.70
N LEU A 89 11.21 18.50 -4.92
CA LEU A 89 11.27 19.93 -4.59
C LEU A 89 11.48 20.16 -3.09
N THR A 90 10.86 19.37 -2.23
CA THR A 90 11.06 19.48 -0.77
C THR A 90 12.47 19.08 -0.36
N GLN A 91 13.05 18.02 -0.97
CA GLN A 91 14.45 17.66 -0.76
C GLN A 91 15.40 18.78 -1.23
N ASP A 92 15.17 19.34 -2.42
CA ASP A 92 15.97 20.43 -2.96
C ASP A 92 15.92 21.67 -2.07
N LEU A 93 14.75 22.01 -1.53
CA LEU A 93 14.56 23.14 -0.63
C LEU A 93 15.30 22.92 0.70
N ILE A 94 15.30 21.70 1.24
CA ILE A 94 16.09 21.35 2.44
C ILE A 94 17.59 21.52 2.15
N VAL A 95 18.07 21.00 1.01
CA VAL A 95 19.47 21.10 0.60
C VAL A 95 19.87 22.57 0.39
N GLU A 96 19.02 23.39 -0.22
CA GLU A 96 19.27 24.80 -0.43
C GLU A 96 19.30 25.57 0.91
N LYS A 97 18.35 25.31 1.81
CA LYS A 97 18.34 25.87 3.17
C LYS A 97 19.63 25.52 3.91
N ALA A 98 20.05 24.26 3.87
CA ALA A 98 21.30 23.83 4.49
C ALA A 98 22.52 24.57 3.88
N LYS A 99 22.61 24.65 2.55
CA LYS A 99 23.69 25.40 1.86
C LYS A 99 23.69 26.88 2.24
N SER A 100 22.53 27.52 2.34
CA SER A 100 22.41 28.92 2.71
C SER A 100 22.79 29.18 4.18
N GLY A 101 22.40 28.27 5.09
CA GLY A 101 22.78 28.30 6.49
C GLY A 101 24.28 28.19 6.68
N VAL A 102 24.92 27.20 6.03
CA VAL A 102 26.38 27.02 6.08
C VAL A 102 27.12 28.26 5.55
N LYS A 103 26.65 28.88 4.46
CA LYS A 103 27.26 30.11 3.93
C LYS A 103 27.12 31.29 4.90
N ALA A 104 25.98 31.42 5.57
CA ALA A 104 25.75 32.47 6.56
C ALA A 104 26.64 32.28 7.79
N GLU A 105 26.79 31.05 8.28
CA GLU A 105 27.68 30.72 9.39
C GLU A 105 29.14 30.90 9.04
N GLN A 106 29.58 30.49 7.84
CA GLN A 106 30.95 30.71 7.38
C GLN A 106 31.31 32.20 7.35
N LYS A 107 30.39 33.07 6.91
CA LYS A 107 30.60 34.53 6.95
C LYS A 107 30.73 35.04 8.38
N LYS A 108 29.83 34.62 9.29
CA LYS A 108 29.89 34.99 10.72
C LYS A 108 31.20 34.54 11.37
N VAL A 109 31.67 33.33 11.05
CA VAL A 109 32.95 32.80 11.56
C VAL A 109 34.15 33.59 11.00
N LEU A 110 34.09 34.01 9.74
CA LEU A 110 35.13 34.86 9.13
C LEU A 110 35.19 36.24 9.79
N GLU A 111 34.03 36.86 10.02
CA GLU A 111 33.92 38.16 10.69
C GLU A 111 34.35 38.10 12.16
N SER A 112 33.97 37.03 12.89
CA SER A 112 34.41 36.85 14.27
C SER A 112 35.91 36.57 14.35
N ARG A 113 36.48 35.79 13.43
CA ARG A 113 37.94 35.60 13.32
C ARG A 113 38.68 36.92 13.16
N GLN A 114 38.19 37.83 12.32
CA GLN A 114 38.83 39.13 12.13
C GLN A 114 38.76 40.03 13.38
N LYS A 115 37.71 39.90 14.20
CA LYS A 115 37.57 40.66 15.46
C LYS A 115 38.39 40.06 16.61
N LEU A 116 38.56 38.74 16.64
CA LEU A 116 39.23 38.02 17.73
C LEU A 116 40.74 37.92 17.53
N LEU A 117 41.22 37.86 16.27
CA LEU A 117 42.64 37.71 16.00
C LEU A 117 43.38 39.04 16.24
N PRO A 118 44.32 39.09 17.19
CA PRO A 118 45.10 40.29 17.40
C PRO A 118 45.94 40.61 16.17
N ALA A 119 45.99 41.89 15.81
CA ALA A 119 46.81 42.33 14.69
C ALA A 119 48.30 42.12 14.97
N ALA A 120 49.04 41.65 13.97
CA ALA A 120 50.49 41.51 14.07
C ALA A 120 51.16 42.87 14.34
N LEU A 121 52.27 42.85 15.08
CA LEU A 121 53.05 44.03 15.42
C LEU A 121 53.61 44.68 14.15
N LYS A 122 53.34 45.97 13.97
CA LYS A 122 53.81 46.75 12.81
C LYS A 122 55.28 47.15 12.92
N SER A 123 55.80 47.26 14.15
CA SER A 123 57.18 47.63 14.45
C SER A 123 57.64 47.02 15.77
N VAL A 124 58.91 46.63 15.85
CA VAL A 124 59.55 46.08 17.05
C VAL A 124 60.75 46.95 17.43
N GLN A 125 60.96 47.13 18.74
CA GLN A 125 62.14 47.80 19.27
C GLN A 125 63.27 46.79 19.41
N ILE A 126 64.42 47.10 18.82
CA ILE A 126 65.63 46.29 18.89
C ILE A 126 66.66 47.08 19.68
N TYR A 127 67.23 46.45 20.71
CA TYR A 127 68.32 47.02 21.48
C TYR A 127 69.65 46.65 20.81
N LEU A 128 70.38 47.66 20.34
CA LEU A 128 71.72 47.50 19.77
C LEU A 128 72.75 47.39 20.90
N LYS A 129 73.91 46.81 20.62
CA LYS A 129 74.96 46.59 21.63
C LYS A 129 75.50 47.89 22.24
N ASP A 130 75.34 49.00 21.53
CA ASP A 130 75.75 50.35 21.97
C ASP A 130 74.73 51.01 22.93
N GLY A 131 73.69 50.28 23.33
CA GLY A 131 72.62 50.76 24.20
C GLY A 131 71.54 51.58 23.49
N SER A 132 71.69 51.83 22.19
CA SER A 132 70.69 52.56 21.38
C SER A 132 69.51 51.67 21.00
N VAL A 133 68.31 52.27 20.91
CA VAL A 133 67.06 51.56 20.57
C VAL A 133 66.65 51.92 19.14
N ALA A 134 66.58 50.93 18.25
CA ALA A 134 66.13 51.09 16.87
C ALA A 134 64.73 50.50 16.68
N LYS A 135 63.85 51.20 15.95
CA LYS A 135 62.53 50.68 15.56
C LYS A 135 62.62 50.06 14.17
N ALA A 136 62.37 48.76 14.05
CA ALA A 136 62.39 48.04 12.80
C ALA A 136 61.02 47.41 12.48
N LYS A 137 60.72 47.24 11.19
CA LYS A 137 59.57 46.45 10.75
C LYS A 137 59.94 44.96 10.80
N PRO A 138 59.13 44.10 11.43
CA PRO A 138 59.47 42.70 11.53
C PRO A 138 59.27 41.98 10.18
N ALA A 139 60.21 41.10 9.83
CA ALA A 139 60.16 40.31 8.60
C ALA A 139 59.14 39.15 8.67
N GLN A 140 58.73 38.77 9.88
CA GLN A 140 57.72 37.74 10.16
C GLN A 140 56.60 38.32 11.04
N LYS A 141 55.42 37.70 11.02
CA LYS A 141 54.28 38.10 11.86
C LYS A 141 54.61 37.84 13.33
N LEU A 142 55.05 38.89 14.03
CA LEU A 142 55.28 38.87 15.47
C LEU A 142 54.04 39.41 16.18
N PHE A 143 53.69 38.77 17.29
CA PHE A 143 52.58 39.16 18.16
C PHE A 143 53.14 39.64 19.51
N SER A 144 52.36 40.40 20.27
CA SER A 144 52.79 40.84 21.61
C SER A 144 52.92 39.67 22.58
N GLU A 145 53.77 39.85 23.59
CA GLU A 145 54.04 38.82 24.60
C GLU A 145 52.78 38.45 25.41
N ASP A 146 51.86 39.39 25.60
CA ASP A 146 50.57 39.15 26.26
C ASP A 146 49.70 38.16 25.50
N ILE A 147 49.73 38.20 24.16
CA ILE A 147 49.02 37.25 23.31
C ILE A 147 49.61 35.86 23.45
N TYR A 148 50.95 35.77 23.50
CA TYR A 148 51.62 34.49 23.72
C TYR A 148 51.25 33.85 25.06
N LYS A 149 51.20 34.64 26.14
CA LYS A 149 50.78 34.17 27.47
C LYS A 149 49.34 33.66 27.47
N LYS A 150 48.40 34.41 26.87
CA LYS A 150 47.00 34.00 26.72
C LYS A 150 46.88 32.72 25.89
N TYR A 151 47.53 32.68 24.74
CA TYR A 151 47.52 31.51 23.86
C TYR A 151 48.05 30.26 24.57
N ARG A 152 49.08 30.38 25.41
CA ARG A 152 49.61 29.24 26.17
C ARG A 152 48.60 28.65 27.17
N VAL A 153 47.79 29.50 27.80
CA VAL A 153 46.72 29.06 28.70
C VAL A 153 45.60 28.40 27.89
N GLU A 154 45.12 29.07 26.85
CA GLU A 154 44.09 28.54 25.95
C GLU A 154 44.51 27.22 25.29
N LEU A 155 45.80 27.04 24.96
CA LEU A 155 46.30 25.80 24.37
C LEU A 155 46.21 24.63 25.35
N LYS A 156 46.47 24.86 26.64
CA LYS A 156 46.28 23.85 27.69
C LYS A 156 44.80 23.52 27.87
N GLU A 157 43.94 24.53 27.92
CA GLU A 157 42.49 24.35 28.01
C GLU A 157 41.95 23.60 26.79
N ASN A 158 42.41 23.94 25.58
CA ASN A 158 42.04 23.24 24.35
C ASN A 158 42.45 21.77 24.37
N HIS A 159 43.62 21.48 24.94
CA HIS A 159 44.08 20.09 25.12
C HIS A 159 43.14 19.33 26.07
N ILE A 160 42.78 19.94 27.21
CA ILE A 160 41.83 19.35 28.17
C ILE A 160 40.47 19.12 27.51
N LEU A 161 39.94 20.11 26.79
CA LEU A 161 38.67 20.02 26.08
C LEU A 161 38.69 18.94 25.00
N LYS A 162 39.81 18.76 24.28
CA LYS A 162 39.97 17.67 23.32
C LYS A 162 39.93 16.31 23.98
N THR A 163 40.57 16.16 25.13
CA THR A 163 40.51 14.92 25.92
C THR A 163 39.08 14.63 26.35
N GLN A 164 38.37 15.61 26.93
CA GLN A 164 36.96 15.47 27.32
C GLN A 164 36.05 15.14 26.13
N LEU A 165 36.28 15.78 24.98
CA LEU A 165 35.51 15.49 23.77
C LEU A 165 35.77 14.05 23.29
N SER A 166 37.01 13.58 23.33
CA SER A 166 37.33 12.20 22.98
C SER A 166 36.71 11.19 23.96
N GLU A 167 36.63 11.52 25.26
CA GLU A 167 35.93 10.70 26.27
C GLU A 167 34.43 10.62 25.96
N LEU A 168 33.79 11.77 25.69
CA LEU A 168 32.37 11.83 25.32
C LEU A 168 32.08 11.10 24.00
N GLU A 169 32.96 11.19 23.00
CA GLU A 169 32.83 10.45 21.75
C GLU A 169 32.92 8.93 21.96
N LEU A 170 33.79 8.48 22.86
CA LEU A 170 33.89 7.06 23.23
C LEU A 170 32.64 6.60 23.99
N GLU A 171 32.11 7.40 24.91
CA GLU A 171 30.87 7.12 25.62
C GLU A 171 29.68 7.06 24.66
N ASN A 172 29.58 7.99 23.71
CA ASN A 172 28.50 8.01 22.74
C ASN A 172 28.56 6.78 21.81
N LYS A 173 29.76 6.37 21.39
CA LYS A 173 29.95 5.10 20.66
C LYS A 173 29.56 3.89 21.50
N ARG A 174 29.91 3.89 22.79
CA ARG A 174 29.51 2.84 23.73
C ARG A 174 27.98 2.76 23.85
N LEU A 175 27.29 3.87 24.09
CA LEU A 175 25.83 3.93 24.16
C LEU A 175 25.17 3.48 22.85
N SER A 176 25.76 3.82 21.69
CA SER A 176 25.27 3.34 20.40
C SER A 176 25.36 1.82 20.26
N ILE A 177 26.40 1.20 20.83
CA ILE A 177 26.53 -0.26 20.86
C ILE A 177 25.51 -0.84 21.83
N GLU A 178 25.39 -0.28 23.04
CA GLU A 178 24.42 -0.72 24.05
C GLU A 178 22.98 -0.64 23.51
N LEU A 179 22.61 0.42 22.80
CA LEU A 179 21.30 0.55 22.17
C LEU A 179 21.08 -0.50 21.08
N ARG A 180 22.08 -0.73 20.21
CA ARG A 180 21.99 -1.76 19.18
C ARG A 180 21.79 -3.14 19.80
N ASP A 181 22.55 -3.45 20.85
CA ASP A 181 22.49 -4.73 21.54
C ASP A 181 21.14 -4.87 22.28
N PHE A 182 20.64 -3.80 22.92
CA PHE A 182 19.29 -3.75 23.50
C PHE A 182 18.17 -3.99 22.47
N TYR A 183 18.27 -3.39 21.28
CA TYR A 183 17.31 -3.67 20.19
C TYR A 183 17.40 -5.12 19.69
N ALA A 184 18.60 -5.69 19.63
CA ALA A 184 18.77 -7.09 19.27
C ALA A 184 18.14 -8.02 20.32
N GLU A 185 18.32 -7.72 21.61
CA GLU A 185 17.68 -8.43 22.72
C GLU A 185 16.15 -8.34 22.66
N LEU A 186 15.58 -7.15 22.44
CA LEU A 186 14.14 -6.95 22.27
C LEU A 186 13.55 -7.76 21.10
N MET A 187 14.27 -7.82 19.99
CA MET A 187 13.86 -8.59 18.81
C MET A 187 13.92 -10.11 19.07
N LEU A 188 14.95 -10.56 19.79
CA LEU A 188 15.07 -11.95 20.23
C LEU A 188 13.99 -12.33 21.25
N GLU A 189 13.70 -11.49 22.23
CA GLU A 189 12.63 -11.72 23.22
C GLU A 189 11.24 -11.76 22.55
N GLY A 190 10.99 -10.90 21.56
CA GLY A 190 9.79 -10.99 20.71
C GLY A 190 9.72 -12.26 19.86
N MET A 191 10.88 -12.83 19.49
CA MET A 191 10.96 -14.11 18.79
C MET A 191 10.83 -15.32 19.74
N ASP A 192 11.36 -15.24 20.95
CA ASP A 192 11.27 -16.32 21.95
C ASP A 192 9.85 -16.48 22.49
N THR A 193 9.10 -15.39 22.65
CA THR A 193 7.67 -15.44 23.00
C THR A 193 6.82 -16.10 21.89
N THR A 194 7.17 -15.90 20.62
CA THR A 194 6.49 -16.58 19.49
C THR A 194 6.95 -18.03 19.29
N GLN A 195 8.16 -18.40 19.70
CA GLN A 195 8.61 -19.80 19.68
C GLN A 195 8.07 -20.62 20.87
N ASN A 196 7.97 -20.03 22.08
CA ASN A 196 7.34 -20.68 23.22
C ASN A 196 5.84 -20.95 22.97
N GLN A 197 5.11 -20.00 22.36
CA GLN A 197 3.73 -20.26 21.91
C GLN A 197 3.63 -21.36 20.84
N LYS A 198 4.66 -21.53 19.99
CA LYS A 198 4.73 -22.59 18.97
C LYS A 198 5.08 -23.96 19.54
N GLN A 199 5.77 -24.03 20.67
CA GLN A 199 6.06 -25.26 21.40
C GLN A 199 4.86 -25.67 22.28
N GLU A 200 4.22 -24.74 22.97
CA GLU A 200 2.98 -24.99 23.72
C GLU A 200 1.80 -25.42 22.82
N SER A 201 1.73 -24.88 21.59
CA SER A 201 0.74 -25.35 20.59
C SER A 201 1.08 -26.70 19.97
N LYS A 202 2.35 -27.14 20.00
CA LYS A 202 2.75 -28.50 19.57
C LYS A 202 2.53 -29.54 20.67
N GLU A 203 2.80 -29.21 21.94
CA GLU A 203 2.50 -30.11 23.06
C GLU A 203 0.99 -30.28 23.27
N SER A 204 0.19 -29.21 23.13
CA SER A 204 -1.27 -29.30 23.19
C SER A 204 -1.93 -29.98 21.97
N LEU A 205 -1.20 -30.19 20.87
CA LEU A 205 -1.63 -31.01 19.73
C LEU A 205 -1.27 -32.50 19.91
N LEU A 206 -0.17 -32.82 20.58
CA LEU A 206 0.18 -34.21 20.91
C LEU A 206 -0.75 -34.82 21.97
N GLU A 207 -1.15 -34.06 23.00
CA GLU A 207 -2.11 -34.55 24.02
C GLU A 207 -3.55 -34.73 23.50
N LYS A 208 -3.92 -34.07 22.39
CA LYS A 208 -5.27 -34.19 21.80
C LYS A 208 -5.39 -35.34 20.78
N SER A 209 -4.29 -35.87 20.27
CA SER A 209 -4.31 -37.02 19.34
C SER A 209 -4.48 -38.38 20.00
N GLU A 210 -4.32 -38.51 21.32
CA GLU A 210 -4.52 -39.79 22.03
C GLU A 210 -5.94 -39.99 22.58
N ASN A 211 -6.80 -38.95 22.59
CA ASN A 211 -8.11 -39.01 23.25
C ASN A 211 -9.35 -38.84 22.35
N THR A 212 -9.21 -38.97 21.01
CA THR A 212 -10.36 -38.84 20.09
C THR A 212 -10.56 -40.03 19.15
N THR A 213 -10.43 -41.26 19.66
CA THR A 213 -11.22 -42.41 19.17
C THR A 213 -12.29 -42.75 20.19
N LYS A 214 -13.34 -41.92 20.25
CA LYS A 214 -14.70 -42.18 20.77
C LYS A 214 -15.38 -40.85 21.07
N LYS A 215 -16.02 -40.25 20.06
CA LYS A 215 -17.40 -39.75 20.14
C LYS A 215 -17.80 -39.11 18.82
N GLU A 216 -18.83 -39.72 18.28
CA GLU A 216 -19.66 -39.23 17.18
C GLU A 216 -20.16 -37.80 17.38
N LYS A 217 -20.44 -37.18 16.23
CA LYS A 217 -21.59 -36.30 15.94
C LYS A 217 -21.73 -35.06 16.84
N LEU A 218 -21.49 -33.89 16.25
CA LEU A 218 -22.50 -32.87 15.93
C LEU A 218 -21.83 -31.49 15.73
N THR A 219 -22.37 -30.75 14.76
CA THR A 219 -22.20 -29.30 14.51
C THR A 219 -20.89 -28.82 13.87
N ALA A 220 -20.81 -28.96 12.55
CA ALA A 220 -20.11 -27.98 11.72
C ALA A 220 -20.97 -26.70 11.65
N LYS A 221 -20.55 -25.66 12.36
CA LYS A 221 -20.96 -24.28 12.09
C LYS A 221 -19.72 -23.43 11.85
N SER A 222 -19.48 -23.19 10.56
CA SER A 222 -18.91 -21.97 9.96
C SER A 222 -18.65 -20.87 10.99
N SER A 223 -17.38 -20.68 11.35
CA SER A 223 -16.90 -19.44 11.96
C SER A 223 -16.10 -18.70 10.91
N GLN A 224 -16.72 -17.66 10.35
CA GLN A 224 -16.04 -16.65 9.55
C GLN A 224 -15.21 -15.80 10.51
N VAL A 225 -13.90 -15.79 10.27
CA VAL A 225 -12.96 -14.93 11.00
C VAL A 225 -12.99 -13.56 10.32
N ILE A 226 -13.41 -12.53 11.07
CA ILE A 226 -13.43 -11.13 10.63
C ILE A 226 -12.42 -10.40 11.51
N ASP A 227 -11.36 -9.85 10.89
CA ASP A 227 -10.46 -8.92 11.55
C ASP A 227 -11.06 -7.50 11.60
N SER A 228 -10.59 -6.70 12.54
CA SER A 228 -11.08 -5.38 12.96
C SER A 228 -11.04 -4.25 11.92
N GLN A 229 -10.82 -4.58 10.64
CA GLN A 229 -10.85 -3.64 9.50
C GLN A 229 -11.72 -4.10 8.32
N GLY A 230 -12.48 -5.21 8.45
CA GLY A 230 -13.51 -5.57 7.47
C GLY A 230 -12.99 -6.08 6.11
N GLU A 231 -11.72 -6.46 6.01
CA GLU A 231 -11.18 -7.12 4.81
C GLU A 231 -11.29 -8.65 4.90
N PHE A 232 -11.72 -9.26 3.80
CA PHE A 232 -11.96 -10.70 3.67
C PHE A 232 -10.62 -11.42 3.49
N ILE A 233 -10.10 -12.07 4.54
CA ILE A 233 -8.88 -12.88 4.44
C ILE A 233 -9.26 -14.23 3.84
N ALA A 234 -8.91 -14.45 2.57
CA ALA A 234 -9.08 -15.75 1.93
C ALA A 234 -8.32 -16.82 2.72
N THR A 235 -9.03 -17.86 3.16
CA THR A 235 -8.43 -18.94 3.93
C THR A 235 -7.55 -19.81 3.03
N GLN A 236 -6.63 -20.56 3.62
CA GLN A 236 -5.75 -21.47 2.90
C GLN A 236 -6.54 -22.59 2.16
N GLU A 237 -7.76 -22.87 2.62
CA GLU A 237 -8.73 -23.76 1.98
C GLU A 237 -9.33 -23.12 0.71
N ASP A 238 -9.74 -21.85 0.75
CA ASP A 238 -10.27 -21.12 -0.42
C ASP A 238 -9.26 -21.05 -1.57
N ILE A 239 -7.97 -20.84 -1.24
CA ILE A 239 -6.88 -20.83 -2.22
C ILE A 239 -6.67 -22.22 -2.84
N SER A 240 -6.88 -23.26 -2.06
CA SER A 240 -6.72 -24.65 -2.50
C SER A 240 -7.86 -25.06 -3.43
N GLU A 241 -9.10 -24.66 -3.11
CA GLU A 241 -10.28 -24.90 -3.94
C GLU A 241 -10.21 -24.13 -5.27
N PHE A 242 -9.75 -22.87 -5.24
CA PHE A 242 -9.51 -22.08 -6.45
C PHE A 242 -8.44 -22.70 -7.37
N LYS A 243 -7.36 -23.27 -6.80
CA LYS A 243 -6.35 -23.99 -7.58
C LYS A 243 -6.90 -25.26 -8.23
N GLN A 244 -7.80 -25.98 -7.56
CA GLN A 244 -8.48 -27.14 -8.15
C GLN A 244 -9.41 -26.72 -9.30
N MET A 245 -10.15 -25.63 -9.13
CA MET A 245 -11.03 -25.10 -10.18
C MET A 245 -10.24 -24.67 -11.44
N LEU A 246 -9.08 -24.03 -11.27
CA LEU A 246 -8.19 -23.67 -12.37
C LEU A 246 -7.63 -24.90 -13.10
N LYS A 247 -7.28 -25.97 -12.37
CA LYS A 247 -6.86 -27.24 -12.99
C LYS A 247 -7.99 -27.87 -13.81
N ALA A 248 -9.21 -27.92 -13.27
CA ALA A 248 -10.37 -28.47 -13.97
C ALA A 248 -10.73 -27.68 -15.25
N GLN A 249 -10.56 -26.36 -15.26
CA GLN A 249 -10.74 -25.56 -16.49
C GLN A 249 -9.67 -25.83 -17.55
N LYS A 250 -8.41 -26.02 -17.14
CA LYS A 250 -7.32 -26.37 -18.07
C LYS A 250 -7.55 -27.74 -18.71
N GLU A 251 -8.02 -28.72 -17.94
CA GLU A 251 -8.35 -30.06 -18.45
C GLU A 251 -9.56 -30.03 -19.40
N LYS A 252 -10.56 -29.19 -19.14
CA LYS A 252 -11.70 -29.00 -20.05
C LYS A 252 -11.34 -28.30 -21.37
N LYS A 253 -10.30 -27.46 -21.39
CA LYS A 253 -9.78 -26.82 -22.62
C LYS A 253 -8.84 -27.72 -23.43
N SER A 254 -8.23 -28.72 -22.79
CA SER A 254 -7.35 -29.70 -23.46
C SER A 254 -8.12 -30.84 -24.17
N LYS A 255 -9.39 -31.06 -23.79
CA LYS A 255 -10.25 -32.12 -24.35
C LYS A 255 -11.21 -31.65 -25.47
N LYS A 256 -11.02 -30.44 -26.01
CA LYS A 256 -11.73 -29.91 -27.18
C LYS A 256 -10.73 -29.64 -28.29
#